data_AF-A0AA37LPA6-F1
#
_entry.id   AF-A0AA37LPA6-F1
#
_cell.length_a   1.000
_cell.length_b   1.000
_cell.length_c   1.000
_cell.angle_alpha   90.00
_cell.angle_beta   90.00
_cell.angle_gamma   90.00
#
_symmetry.space_group_name_H-M   'P 1'
#
loop_
_entity.id
_entity.type
_entity.pdbx_description
1 polymer ?
#
loop_
_entity_poly.entity_id
_entity_poly.type
_entity_poly.pdbx_seq_one_letter_code
_entity_poly.pdbx_strand_id
1 'polypeptide(L)'
;MHVCMAIIAALSLTVQASPRHRHLRILTRANDTEITCGPNVYSLTSVRSAADAACQHVEAGTTAGSSSYPHTYRNQEGFDFNGVDGPFVEFPMKTSGVYKGGKPGADRVIINERCDLAGEITHSGAQGNAFVGCEGTA
;
A
#
# COMPACT_ATOMS: atom_id res chain seq x y z
N MET A 1 -7.36 60.63 -54.20
CA MET A 1 -5.89 60.67 -54.05
C MET A 1 -5.54 60.21 -52.65
N HIS A 2 -4.76 59.14 -52.56
CA HIS A 2 -3.92 58.70 -51.44
C HIS A 2 -4.57 58.36 -50.07
N VAL A 3 -4.78 57.05 -49.94
CA VAL A 3 -4.82 56.22 -48.73
C VAL A 3 -3.65 56.56 -47.79
N CYS A 4 -3.89 56.63 -46.48
CA CYS A 4 -2.81 56.44 -45.50
C CYS A 4 -3.24 55.38 -44.48
N MET A 5 -2.70 54.19 -44.70
CA MET A 5 -2.72 53.03 -43.81
C MET A 5 -2.11 53.38 -42.45
N ALA A 6 -2.78 53.00 -41.36
CA ALA A 6 -2.17 52.87 -40.04
C ALA A 6 -2.42 51.46 -39.48
N ILE A 7 -1.53 50.56 -39.91
CA ILE A 7 -0.92 49.43 -39.20
C ILE A 7 -1.72 48.84 -38.03
N ILE A 8 -2.43 47.75 -38.32
CA ILE A 8 -2.91 46.80 -37.30
C ILE A 8 -1.68 45.99 -36.85
N ALA A 9 -1.22 46.20 -35.62
CA ALA A 9 -0.22 45.32 -35.01
C ALA A 9 -0.90 44.00 -34.60
N ALA A 10 -0.91 43.01 -35.50
CA ALA A 10 -1.27 41.65 -35.15
C ALA A 10 -0.10 41.02 -34.38
N LEU A 11 -0.29 40.80 -33.08
CA LEU A 11 0.60 39.95 -32.27
C LEU A 11 0.45 38.50 -32.76
N SER A 12 1.38 38.05 -33.59
CA SER A 12 1.50 36.64 -33.96
C SER A 12 2.00 35.84 -32.75
N LEU A 13 1.11 35.15 -32.03
CA LEU A 13 1.53 34.05 -31.16
C LEU A 13 1.93 32.88 -32.06
N THR A 14 3.23 32.67 -32.22
CA THR A 14 3.76 31.41 -32.73
C THR A 14 3.49 30.33 -31.69
N VAL A 15 2.41 29.57 -31.87
CA VAL A 15 2.19 28.31 -31.15
C VAL A 15 3.26 27.34 -31.63
N GLN A 16 4.33 27.20 -30.85
CA GLN A 16 5.35 26.19 -31.08
C GLN A 16 4.87 24.88 -30.45
N ALA A 17 4.10 24.09 -31.22
CA ALA A 17 3.79 22.72 -30.85
C ALA A 17 5.09 21.89 -30.87
N SER A 18 5.59 21.50 -29.70
CA SER A 18 6.68 20.52 -29.60
C SER A 18 6.12 19.10 -29.56
N PRO A 19 6.42 18.22 -30.53
CA PRO A 19 6.15 16.81 -30.38
C PRO A 19 7.32 16.19 -29.61
N ARG A 20 7.11 15.93 -28.33
CA ARG A 20 7.83 14.85 -27.66
C ARG A 20 6.82 13.90 -27.06
N HIS A 21 6.28 13.06 -27.94
CA HIS A 21 5.91 11.70 -27.57
C HIS A 21 7.19 11.00 -27.06
N ARG A 22 7.58 11.30 -25.82
CA ARG A 22 8.37 10.34 -25.05
C ARG A 22 7.41 9.18 -24.84
N HIS A 23 7.60 8.18 -25.68
CA HIS A 23 7.29 6.79 -25.42
C HIS A 23 7.42 6.55 -23.91
N LEU A 24 6.30 6.59 -23.19
CA LEU A 24 6.25 6.18 -21.80
C LEU A 24 6.33 4.66 -21.86
N ARG A 25 7.55 4.15 -22.05
CA ARG A 25 7.93 2.91 -21.41
C ARG A 25 7.81 3.21 -19.93
N ILE A 26 6.62 2.93 -19.39
CA ILE A 26 6.53 2.49 -18.01
C ILE A 26 7.37 1.22 -18.00
N LEU A 27 8.67 1.39 -17.81
CA LEU A 27 9.53 0.32 -17.37
C LEU A 27 8.90 -0.06 -16.03
N THR A 28 8.23 -1.20 -16.02
CA THR A 28 7.79 -1.92 -14.83
C THR A 28 8.89 -1.71 -13.80
N ARG A 29 8.56 -1.00 -12.72
CA ARG A 29 9.52 -0.52 -11.74
C ARG A 29 10.19 -1.74 -11.13
N ALA A 30 11.40 -2.04 -11.59
CA ALA A 30 12.27 -3.04 -11.02
C ALA A 30 12.58 -2.65 -9.57
N ASN A 31 11.79 -3.16 -8.62
CA ASN A 31 12.21 -3.83 -7.37
C ASN A 31 10.95 -4.26 -6.59
N ASP A 32 10.06 -5.05 -7.21
CA ASP A 32 8.87 -5.60 -6.55
C ASP A 32 9.28 -6.90 -5.84
N THR A 33 9.75 -6.80 -4.59
CA THR A 33 9.78 -7.97 -3.72
C THR A 33 8.32 -8.29 -3.43
N GLU A 34 7.76 -9.25 -4.16
CA GLU A 34 6.42 -9.77 -3.87
C GLU A 34 6.45 -10.45 -2.50
N ILE A 35 5.40 -10.24 -1.71
CA ILE A 35 5.23 -10.92 -0.43
C ILE A 35 4.32 -12.13 -0.65
N THR A 36 4.81 -13.32 -0.36
CA THR A 36 4.07 -14.58 -0.55
C THR A 36 3.61 -15.14 0.79
N CYS A 37 2.30 -15.15 0.99
CA CYS A 37 1.65 -15.68 2.18
C CYS A 37 0.89 -16.96 1.82
N GLY A 38 1.56 -18.12 1.90
CA GLY A 38 1.01 -19.39 1.43
C GLY A 38 0.64 -19.31 -0.07
N PRO A 39 -0.64 -19.51 -0.46
CA PRO A 39 -1.05 -19.43 -1.86
C PRO A 39 -1.26 -18.00 -2.38
N ASN A 40 -1.23 -16.98 -1.51
CA ASN A 40 -1.51 -15.60 -1.88
C ASN A 40 -0.23 -14.82 -2.13
N VAL A 41 -0.21 -14.03 -3.20
CA VAL A 41 0.89 -13.13 -3.55
C VAL A 41 0.41 -11.69 -3.46
N TYR A 42 1.18 -10.87 -2.75
CA TYR A 42 0.89 -9.46 -2.54
C TYR A 42 1.98 -8.59 -3.15
N SER A 43 1.55 -7.56 -3.88
CA SER A 43 2.45 -6.47 -4.23
C SER A 43 2.80 -5.66 -2.99
N LEU A 44 3.96 -5.01 -3.00
CA LEU A 44 4.35 -4.07 -1.94
C LEU A 44 3.33 -2.92 -1.77
N THR A 45 2.64 -2.55 -2.85
CA THR A 45 1.54 -1.56 -2.80
C THR A 45 0.36 -2.09 -1.98
N SER A 46 0.00 -3.36 -2.14
CA SER A 46 -1.08 -3.99 -1.38
C SER A 46 -0.77 -4.05 0.11
N VAL A 47 0.48 -4.42 0.45
CA VAL A 47 0.97 -4.46 1.84
C VAL A 47 0.90 -3.07 2.48
N ARG A 48 1.48 -2.06 1.81
CA ARG A 48 1.43 -0.67 2.29
C ARG A 48 0.01 -0.15 2.45
N SER A 49 -0.88 -0.46 1.51
CA SER A 49 -2.28 -0.03 1.59
C SER A 49 -3.01 -0.66 2.78
N ALA A 50 -2.67 -1.90 3.14
CA ALA A 50 -3.21 -2.54 4.34
C ALA A 50 -2.62 -1.94 5.62
N ALA A 51 -1.31 -1.65 5.64
CA ALA A 51 -0.64 -1.00 6.77
C ALA A 51 -1.18 0.43 7.01
N ASP A 52 -1.35 1.22 5.95
CA ASP A 52 -1.92 2.56 6.02
C ASP A 52 -3.36 2.53 6.54
N ALA A 53 -4.17 1.56 6.09
CA ALA A 53 -5.53 1.39 6.58
C ALA A 53 -5.56 0.96 8.06
N ALA A 54 -4.64 0.08 8.47
CA ALA A 54 -4.48 -0.28 9.88
C ALA A 54 -4.12 0.94 10.72
N CYS A 55 -3.15 1.74 10.28
CA CYS A 55 -2.74 2.97 10.94
C CYS A 55 -3.91 3.96 11.11
N GLN A 56 -4.66 4.22 10.03
CA GLN A 56 -5.84 5.11 10.08
C GLN A 56 -6.85 4.67 11.13
N HIS A 57 -7.10 3.36 11.24
CA HIS A 57 -8.01 2.83 12.24
C HIS A 57 -7.45 2.90 13.67
N VAL A 58 -6.15 2.64 13.85
CA VAL A 58 -5.45 2.81 15.14
C VAL A 58 -5.54 4.25 15.61
N GLU A 59 -5.13 5.22 14.78
CA GLU A 59 -5.14 6.64 15.12
C GLU A 59 -6.56 7.15 15.42
N ALA A 60 -7.57 6.65 14.69
CA ALA A 60 -8.97 7.02 14.91
C ALA A 60 -9.64 6.26 16.06
N GLY A 61 -9.02 5.22 16.62
CA GLY A 61 -9.65 4.33 17.60
C GLY A 61 -10.89 3.61 17.05
N THR A 62 -10.88 3.23 15.77
CA THR A 62 -12.00 2.58 15.07
C THR A 62 -11.62 1.20 14.54
N THR A 63 -12.61 0.48 14.00
CA THR A 63 -12.38 -0.80 13.31
C THR A 63 -12.99 -0.80 11.91
N ALA A 64 -12.50 -1.70 11.05
CA ALA A 64 -12.97 -1.87 9.68
C ALA A 64 -14.36 -2.55 9.66
N GLY A 65 -15.38 -1.78 9.30
CA GLY A 65 -16.76 -2.26 9.23
C GLY A 65 -17.28 -2.73 10.60
N SER A 66 -17.93 -3.89 10.65
CA SER A 66 -18.38 -4.53 11.89
C SER A 66 -17.36 -5.51 12.49
N SER A 67 -16.11 -5.49 12.00
CA SER A 67 -15.05 -6.37 12.51
C SER A 67 -14.40 -5.81 13.78
N SER A 68 -13.47 -6.59 14.34
CA SER A 68 -12.60 -6.17 15.43
C SER A 68 -11.21 -5.74 14.96
N TYR A 69 -10.98 -5.55 13.65
CA TYR A 69 -9.66 -5.20 13.11
C TYR A 69 -9.53 -3.70 12.86
N PRO A 70 -8.36 -3.09 13.11
CA PRO A 70 -7.17 -3.70 13.70
C PRO A 70 -7.36 -4.05 15.17
N HIS A 71 -6.61 -5.04 15.66
CA HIS A 71 -6.53 -5.34 17.09
C HIS A 71 -5.12 -5.70 17.52
N THR A 72 -4.87 -5.67 18.81
CA THR A 72 -3.58 -6.03 19.41
C THR A 72 -3.12 -7.40 18.94
N TYR A 73 -1.86 -7.46 18.51
CA TYR A 73 -1.12 -8.67 18.20
C TYR A 73 -0.06 -8.91 19.29
N ARG A 74 -0.08 -10.11 19.89
CA ARG A 74 0.74 -10.41 21.08
C ARG A 74 2.07 -11.11 20.77
N ASN A 75 2.34 -11.42 19.50
CA ASN A 75 3.55 -12.12 19.07
C ASN A 75 3.87 -13.38 19.90
N GLN A 76 2.88 -14.26 20.05
CA GLN A 76 3.06 -15.51 20.82
C GLN A 76 3.99 -16.49 20.12
N GLU A 77 4.12 -16.35 18.80
CA GLU A 77 5.03 -17.09 17.93
C GLU A 77 6.50 -16.68 18.15
N GLY A 78 6.76 -15.48 18.68
CA GLY A 78 8.12 -15.00 18.93
C GLY A 78 8.85 -14.52 17.68
N PHE A 79 8.15 -13.92 16.71
CA PHE A 79 8.78 -13.29 15.55
C PHE A 79 9.71 -12.16 15.99
N ASP A 80 10.85 -12.06 15.31
CA ASP A 80 11.72 -10.88 15.39
C ASP A 80 11.28 -9.89 14.32
N PHE A 81 10.77 -8.72 14.74
CA PHE A 81 10.34 -7.66 13.83
C PHE A 81 11.46 -6.65 13.55
N ASN A 82 12.70 -7.12 13.46
CA ASN A 82 13.88 -6.37 13.02
C ASN A 82 14.07 -5.02 13.73
N GLY A 83 13.80 -5.00 15.04
CA GLY A 83 13.93 -3.79 15.88
C GLY A 83 12.76 -2.82 15.82
N VAL A 84 11.64 -3.17 15.18
CA VAL A 84 10.38 -2.44 15.36
C VAL A 84 9.80 -2.83 16.72
N ASP A 85 9.84 -1.90 17.66
CA ASP A 85 9.28 -2.14 19.00
C ASP A 85 7.75 -2.09 18.97
N GLY A 86 7.12 -2.99 19.73
CA GLY A 86 5.69 -2.96 19.99
C GLY A 86 5.24 -1.78 20.86
N PRO A 87 3.99 -1.78 21.32
CA PRO A 87 2.94 -2.79 21.08
C PRO A 87 2.54 -2.91 19.61
N PHE A 88 2.16 -4.13 19.20
CA PHE A 88 1.77 -4.44 17.82
C PHE A 88 0.26 -4.58 17.67
N VAL A 89 -0.21 -4.30 16.46
CA VAL A 89 -1.56 -4.61 16.01
C VAL A 89 -1.50 -5.39 14.69
N GLU A 90 -2.49 -6.25 14.46
CA GLU A 90 -2.67 -6.97 13.20
C GLU A 90 -3.86 -6.42 12.41
N PHE A 91 -3.75 -6.44 11.08
CA PHE A 91 -4.84 -6.09 10.17
C PHE A 91 -4.89 -7.02 8.95
N PRO A 92 -6.08 -7.41 8.45
CA PRO A 92 -6.17 -8.38 7.36
C PRO A 92 -5.64 -7.82 6.03
N MET A 93 -4.83 -8.62 5.34
CA MET A 93 -4.46 -8.36 3.95
C MET A 93 -5.38 -9.10 2.99
N LYS A 94 -5.79 -8.45 1.89
CA LYS A 94 -6.57 -9.08 0.81
C LYS A 94 -5.92 -8.78 -0.54
N THR A 95 -5.86 -9.80 -1.40
CA THR A 95 -5.43 -9.65 -2.80
C THR A 95 -6.42 -8.80 -3.62
N SER A 96 -7.66 -8.66 -3.14
CA SER A 96 -8.73 -7.86 -3.74
C SER A 96 -8.74 -6.39 -3.29
N GLY A 97 -7.75 -5.91 -2.53
CA GLY A 97 -7.65 -4.54 -2.03
C GLY A 97 -7.76 -4.42 -0.51
N VAL A 98 -7.97 -3.20 -0.01
CA VAL A 98 -8.04 -2.93 1.44
C VAL A 98 -9.25 -3.62 2.09
N TYR A 99 -9.03 -4.29 3.22
CA TYR A 99 -10.07 -4.93 4.01
C TYR A 99 -11.05 -3.90 4.61
N LYS A 100 -12.36 -4.16 4.51
CA LYS A 100 -13.43 -3.24 4.96
C LYS A 100 -14.40 -3.89 5.96
N GLY A 101 -14.04 -5.05 6.51
CA GLY A 101 -14.92 -5.88 7.35
C GLY A 101 -15.30 -7.21 6.71
N GLY A 102 -15.99 -8.07 7.47
CA GLY A 102 -16.36 -9.43 7.04
C GLY A 102 -15.29 -10.47 7.35
N LYS A 103 -15.18 -11.53 6.53
CA LYS A 103 -14.21 -12.61 6.77
C LYS A 103 -12.77 -12.11 6.52
N PRO A 104 -11.87 -12.13 7.51
CA PRO A 104 -10.52 -11.57 7.35
C PRO A 104 -9.66 -12.37 6.37
N GLY A 105 -9.79 -13.70 6.36
CA GLY A 105 -8.86 -14.58 5.66
C GLY A 105 -7.66 -14.93 6.55
N ALA A 106 -6.61 -15.52 5.97
CA ALA A 106 -5.48 -16.06 6.71
C ALA A 106 -4.34 -15.04 6.95
N ASP A 107 -4.24 -14.00 6.13
CA ASP A 107 -3.04 -13.18 6.04
C ASP A 107 -3.20 -11.86 6.79
N ARG A 108 -2.12 -11.38 7.41
CA ARG A 108 -2.09 -10.17 8.22
C ARG A 108 -0.86 -9.33 7.89
N VAL A 109 -1.05 -8.03 7.91
CA VAL A 109 0.05 -7.08 8.11
C VAL A 109 0.13 -6.75 9.59
N ILE A 110 1.34 -6.66 10.12
CA ILE A 110 1.64 -6.25 11.49
C ILE A 110 2.25 -4.86 11.45
N ILE A 111 1.63 -3.93 12.18
CA ILE A 111 2.21 -2.61 12.45
C ILE A 111 2.35 -2.44 13.95
N ASN A 112 3.17 -1.49 14.39
CA ASN A 112 3.09 -1.02 15.77
C ASN A 112 2.09 0.14 15.91
N GLU A 113 1.81 0.57 17.15
CA GLU A 113 0.91 1.71 17.42
C GLU A 113 1.43 3.07 16.92
N ARG A 114 2.70 3.14 16.47
CA ARG A 114 3.29 4.32 15.81
C ARG A 114 3.20 4.25 14.27
N CYS A 115 2.46 3.26 13.76
CA CYS A 115 2.28 3.00 12.33
C CYS A 115 3.54 2.55 11.58
N ASP A 116 4.56 2.05 12.29
CA ASP A 116 5.70 1.40 11.65
C ASP A 116 5.29 0.00 11.18
N LEU A 117 5.56 -0.32 9.92
CA LEU A 117 5.38 -1.66 9.36
C LEU A 117 6.40 -2.62 9.98
N ALA A 118 5.92 -3.63 10.69
CA ALA A 118 6.73 -4.62 11.39
C ALA A 118 6.93 -5.91 10.59
N GLY A 119 5.90 -6.38 9.87
CA GLY A 119 6.01 -7.55 9.00
C GLY A 119 4.68 -8.11 8.52
N GLU A 120 4.73 -9.21 7.78
CA GLU A 120 3.56 -9.90 7.23
C GLU A 120 3.53 -11.37 7.65
N ILE A 121 2.37 -11.84 8.10
CA ILE A 121 2.21 -13.19 8.64
C ILE A 121 0.95 -13.87 8.07
N THR A 122 0.92 -15.20 8.11
CA THR A 122 -0.22 -15.99 7.62
C THR A 122 -0.48 -17.23 8.47
N HIS A 123 -1.76 -17.60 8.60
CA HIS A 123 -2.13 -18.93 9.12
C HIS A 123 -1.81 -20.05 8.11
N SER A 124 -1.57 -19.72 6.83
CA SER A 124 -1.33 -20.72 5.79
C SER A 124 -0.02 -21.45 6.05
N GLY A 125 -0.10 -22.77 6.27
CA GLY A 125 1.08 -23.59 6.61
C GLY A 125 1.41 -23.62 8.11
N ALA A 126 0.67 -22.88 8.94
CA ALA A 126 0.77 -22.95 10.40
C ALA A 126 -0.16 -24.04 10.98
N GLN A 127 0.12 -24.49 12.20
CA GLN A 127 -0.76 -25.42 12.92
C GLN A 127 -1.77 -24.67 13.81
N GLY A 128 -3.02 -25.11 13.82
CA GLY A 128 -4.07 -24.51 14.65
C GLY A 128 -4.32 -23.04 14.30
N ASN A 129 -4.21 -22.16 15.29
CA ASN A 129 -4.39 -20.71 15.14
C ASN A 129 -3.06 -19.94 15.12
N ALA A 130 -1.92 -20.64 15.03
CA ALA A 130 -0.63 -19.98 14.97
C ALA A 130 -0.44 -19.27 13.62
N PHE A 131 0.56 -18.39 13.58
CA PHE A 131 1.04 -17.78 12.35
C PHE A 131 2.43 -18.29 11.97
N VAL A 132 2.75 -18.17 10.68
CA VAL A 132 4.12 -18.21 10.14
C VAL A 132 4.37 -16.90 9.38
N GLY A 133 5.63 -16.52 9.22
CA GLY A 133 6.00 -15.37 8.40
C GLY A 133 5.69 -15.62 6.92
N CYS A 134 5.23 -14.58 6.22
CA CYS A 134 5.17 -14.64 4.76
C CYS A 134 6.59 -14.62 4.17
N GLU A 135 6.79 -15.19 3.00
CA GLU A 135 8.06 -15.11 2.28
C GLU A 135 8.23 -13.72 1.66
N GLY A 136 9.48 -13.25 1.58
CA GLY A 136 9.79 -11.90 1.12
C GLY A 136 9.59 -10.82 2.18
N THR A 137 9.12 -11.20 3.38
CA THR A 137 9.11 -10.32 4.56
C THR A 137 10.54 -9.91 4.91
N ALA A 138 10.73 -8.63 5.24
CA ALA A 138 12.01 -8.12 5.72
C ALA A 138 12.20 -8.50 7.19
#